data_AF-A0A3M1X6G4-F1
#
_entry.id   AF-A0A3M1X6G4-F1
#
_cell.length_a   1.000
_cell.length_b   1.000
_cell.length_c   1.000
_cell.angle_alpha   90.00
_cell.angle_beta   90.00
_cell.angle_gamma   90.00
#
_symmetry.space_group_name_H-M   'P 1'
#
loop_
_entity.id
_entity.type
_entity.pdbx_description
1 polymer ?
#
loop_
_entity_poly.entity_id
_entity_poly.type
_entity_poly.pdbx_seq_one_letter_code
_entity_poly.pdbx_strand_id
1 'polypeptide(L)'
;MHPSGRKSDYLYRLTCMDRAMEAGFDDVGIGALLGLYNWKFDVLATILHGHYLKDKYGTYPHTISVPRLKPAKGAVVTEAPHPVSDRDFLKIVALYRLTCPTSGVVISTREPAPLREESLFWGASQISAGSSTTPGGYGEAREREEEGQFFVDDKRPLKEVVKRVEEVGLIPSLCTSCYRSGRTGASFTSLAASGKMGKFCAVNALLTLAEYALDVLEGEEREKALALVRRESENLPPDLKRPFSEKLERVEKGERDVRF
;
A
#
# COMPACT_ATOMS: atom_id res chain seq x y z
N MET A 1 13.10 -22.01 -10.44
CA MET A 1 12.63 -21.37 -9.18
C MET A 1 11.57 -22.17 -8.43
N HIS A 2 10.63 -22.87 -9.06
CA HIS A 2 9.61 -23.67 -8.36
C HIS A 2 9.61 -25.13 -8.87
N PRO A 3 10.48 -26.00 -8.34
CA PRO A 3 10.71 -27.34 -8.91
C PRO A 3 9.60 -28.35 -8.61
N SER A 4 8.81 -28.16 -7.55
CA SER A 4 7.81 -29.14 -7.10
C SER A 4 6.61 -28.50 -6.40
N GLY A 5 5.58 -29.32 -6.14
CA GLY A 5 4.33 -28.92 -5.48
C GLY A 5 3.40 -28.10 -6.39
N ARG A 6 2.25 -27.63 -5.86
CA ARG A 6 1.25 -26.89 -6.65
C ARG A 6 1.77 -25.61 -7.30
N LYS A 7 2.89 -25.06 -6.81
CA LYS A 7 3.51 -23.83 -7.32
C LYS A 7 4.39 -24.06 -8.56
N SER A 8 4.72 -25.32 -8.90
CA SER A 8 5.48 -25.63 -10.11
C SER A 8 4.66 -25.47 -11.39
N ASP A 9 3.33 -25.56 -11.29
CA ASP A 9 2.43 -25.27 -12.41
C ASP A 9 2.31 -23.75 -12.62
N TYR A 10 3.01 -23.27 -13.64
CA TYR A 10 3.05 -21.86 -14.01
C TYR A 10 1.68 -21.34 -14.45
N LEU A 11 0.97 -22.06 -15.31
CA LEU A 11 -0.31 -21.59 -15.88
C LEU A 11 -1.39 -21.57 -14.81
N TYR A 12 -1.43 -22.58 -13.94
CA TYR A 12 -2.34 -22.59 -12.80
C TYR A 12 -2.06 -21.42 -11.86
N ARG A 13 -0.79 -21.05 -11.65
CA ARG A 13 -0.42 -19.88 -10.85
C ARG A 13 -0.75 -18.55 -11.54
N LEU A 14 -0.51 -18.44 -12.84
CA LEU A 14 -0.75 -17.21 -13.61
C LEU A 14 -2.24 -16.85 -13.64
N THR A 15 -3.09 -17.85 -13.90
CA THR A 15 -4.56 -17.71 -13.99
C THR A 15 -5.27 -17.65 -12.63
N CYS A 16 -4.55 -17.46 -11.52
CA CYS A 16 -5.18 -17.43 -10.20
C CYS A 16 -6.09 -16.20 -10.01
N MET A 17 -5.74 -15.07 -10.64
CA MET A 17 -6.53 -13.85 -10.56
C MET A 17 -7.85 -14.00 -11.32
N ASP A 18 -7.85 -14.69 -12.47
CA ASP A 18 -9.08 -15.03 -13.17
C ASP A 18 -10.05 -15.80 -12.27
N ARG A 19 -9.55 -16.86 -11.62
CA ARG A 19 -10.39 -17.67 -10.71
C ARG A 19 -10.90 -16.88 -9.51
N ALA A 20 -10.11 -15.94 -8.99
CA ALA A 20 -10.55 -15.08 -7.90
C ALA A 20 -11.67 -14.12 -8.35
N MET A 21 -11.49 -13.44 -9.50
CA MET A 21 -12.48 -12.52 -10.05
C MET A 21 -13.77 -13.28 -10.45
N GLU A 22 -13.65 -14.46 -11.04
CA GLU A 22 -14.80 -15.33 -11.38
C GLU A 22 -15.54 -15.85 -10.14
N ALA A 23 -14.87 -15.94 -9.00
CA ALA A 23 -15.48 -16.27 -7.70
C ALA A 23 -16.12 -15.04 -6.99
N GLY A 24 -16.07 -13.85 -7.59
CA GLY A 24 -16.66 -12.62 -7.05
C GLY A 24 -15.72 -11.78 -6.18
N PHE A 25 -14.40 -12.02 -6.21
CA PHE A 25 -13.44 -11.12 -5.59
C PHE A 25 -13.10 -9.98 -6.55
N ASP A 26 -13.69 -8.80 -6.33
CA ASP A 26 -13.54 -7.64 -7.23
C ASP A 26 -12.18 -6.93 -7.13
N ASP A 27 -11.50 -7.05 -5.98
CA ASP A 27 -10.21 -6.43 -5.72
C ASP A 27 -9.13 -7.52 -5.60
N VAL A 28 -8.22 -7.54 -6.57
CA VAL A 28 -7.07 -8.45 -6.61
C VAL A 28 -5.75 -7.69 -6.60
N GLY A 29 -4.69 -8.30 -6.06
CA GLY A 29 -3.34 -7.74 -6.02
C GLY A 29 -2.35 -8.60 -6.78
N ILE A 30 -1.54 -7.99 -7.65
CA ILE A 30 -0.48 -8.68 -8.40
C ILE A 30 0.91 -8.19 -8.00
N GLY A 31 1.95 -8.92 -8.42
CA GLY A 31 3.33 -8.50 -8.23
C GLY A 31 4.32 -9.59 -8.60
N ALA A 32 5.43 -9.18 -9.21
CA ALA A 32 6.58 -10.04 -9.47
C ALA A 32 7.62 -9.88 -8.35
N LEU A 33 8.28 -10.98 -7.96
CA LEU A 33 9.42 -10.92 -7.05
C LEU A 33 10.67 -10.52 -7.85
N LEU A 34 11.02 -9.24 -7.78
CA LEU A 34 12.15 -8.66 -8.50
C LEU A 34 13.47 -9.22 -7.96
N GLY A 35 14.41 -9.53 -8.84
CA GLY A 35 15.66 -10.20 -8.45
C GLY A 35 15.79 -11.61 -9.01
N LEU A 36 14.67 -12.27 -9.34
CA LEU A 36 14.67 -13.64 -9.86
C LEU A 36 15.00 -13.73 -11.35
N TYR A 37 14.60 -12.72 -12.12
CA TYR A 37 14.84 -12.65 -13.55
C TYR A 37 15.06 -11.19 -13.97
N ASN A 38 15.27 -10.94 -15.26
CA ASN A 38 15.42 -9.60 -15.81
C ASN A 38 14.20 -8.75 -15.46
N TRP A 39 14.40 -7.71 -14.64
CA TRP A 39 13.32 -6.87 -14.14
C TRP A 39 12.51 -6.20 -15.25
N LYS A 40 13.12 -5.89 -16.41
CA LYS A 40 12.39 -5.27 -17.54
C LYS A 40 11.32 -6.22 -18.08
N PHE A 41 11.64 -7.52 -18.14
CA PHE A 41 10.68 -8.53 -18.55
C PHE A 41 9.58 -8.70 -17.50
N ASP A 42 9.95 -8.86 -16.22
CA ASP A 42 8.99 -9.07 -15.14
C ASP A 42 8.01 -7.88 -14.99
N VAL A 43 8.51 -6.66 -15.14
CA VAL A 43 7.72 -5.43 -15.06
C VAL A 43 6.79 -5.29 -16.26
N LEU A 44 7.30 -5.54 -17.48
CA LEU A 44 6.47 -5.55 -18.68
C LEU A 44 5.35 -6.60 -18.59
N ALA A 45 5.67 -7.82 -18.14
CA ALA A 45 4.69 -8.88 -17.96
C ALA A 45 3.64 -8.54 -16.89
N THR A 46 4.07 -7.90 -15.78
CA THR A 46 3.14 -7.43 -14.72
C THR A 46 2.19 -6.36 -15.25
N ILE A 47 2.69 -5.41 -16.06
CA ILE A 47 1.87 -4.38 -16.71
C ILE A 47 0.87 -5.03 -17.66
N LEU A 48 1.32 -5.94 -18.53
CA LEU A 48 0.44 -6.65 -19.46
C LEU A 48 -0.65 -7.45 -18.73
N HIS A 49 -0.31 -8.07 -17.59
CA HIS A 49 -1.30 -8.75 -16.76
C HIS A 49 -2.31 -7.77 -16.16
N GLY A 50 -1.87 -6.59 -15.69
CA GLY A 50 -2.78 -5.55 -15.22
C GLY A 50 -3.74 -5.06 -16.30
N HIS A 51 -3.26 -4.87 -17.52
CA HIS A 51 -4.08 -4.52 -18.68
C HIS A 51 -5.05 -5.63 -19.07
N TYR A 52 -4.61 -6.88 -19.06
CA TYR A 52 -5.48 -8.04 -19.28
C TYR A 52 -6.66 -8.06 -18.29
N LEU A 53 -6.39 -7.86 -16.99
CA LEU A 53 -7.44 -7.83 -15.99
C LEU A 53 -8.42 -6.67 -16.22
N LYS A 54 -7.90 -5.50 -16.60
CA LYS A 54 -8.74 -4.36 -16.95
C LYS A 54 -9.64 -4.66 -18.14
N ASP A 55 -9.09 -5.22 -19.21
CA ASP A 55 -9.83 -5.43 -20.45
C ASP A 55 -10.86 -6.56 -20.32
N LYS A 56 -10.56 -7.59 -19.51
CA LYS A 56 -11.47 -8.72 -19.27
C LYS A 56 -12.52 -8.45 -18.18
N TYR A 57 -12.14 -7.77 -17.09
CA TYR A 57 -12.98 -7.61 -15.90
C TYR A 57 -13.37 -6.16 -15.59
N GLY A 58 -12.97 -5.20 -16.44
CA GLY A 58 -13.33 -3.78 -16.29
C GLY A 58 -12.54 -3.02 -15.21
N THR A 59 -11.53 -3.65 -14.59
CA THR A 59 -10.72 -3.02 -13.55
C THR A 59 -9.26 -3.47 -13.61
N TYR A 60 -8.33 -2.54 -13.41
CA TYR A 60 -6.96 -2.90 -13.09
C TYR A 60 -6.92 -3.68 -11.76
N PRO A 61 -5.83 -4.43 -11.46
CA PRO A 61 -5.62 -4.94 -10.11
C PRO A 61 -5.67 -3.79 -9.10
N HIS A 62 -6.31 -4.02 -7.96
CA HIS A 62 -6.42 -3.01 -6.89
C HIS A 62 -5.02 -2.58 -6.41
N THR A 63 -4.08 -3.52 -6.36
CA THR A 63 -2.68 -3.23 -6.02
C THR A 63 -1.66 -3.94 -6.91
N ILE A 64 -0.51 -3.30 -7.07
CA ILE A 64 0.71 -3.88 -7.61
C ILE A 64 1.79 -3.77 -6.54
N SER A 65 2.28 -4.92 -6.06
CA SER A 65 3.38 -4.99 -5.10
C SER A 65 4.72 -4.99 -5.81
N VAL A 66 5.71 -4.31 -5.22
CA VAL A 66 7.08 -4.20 -5.78
C VAL A 66 8.11 -4.86 -4.85
N PRO A 67 8.01 -6.16 -4.51
CA PRO A 67 8.98 -6.78 -3.62
C PRO A 67 10.29 -7.09 -4.35
N ARG A 68 11.44 -6.65 -3.78
CA ARG A 68 12.75 -7.21 -4.15
C ARG A 68 13.04 -8.48 -3.36
N LEU A 69 13.77 -9.39 -4.00
CA LEU A 69 14.33 -10.56 -3.34
C LEU A 69 15.23 -10.09 -2.21
N LYS A 70 15.01 -10.66 -1.03
CA LYS A 70 15.81 -10.44 0.17
C LYS A 70 16.31 -11.79 0.68
N PRO A 71 17.48 -11.82 1.34
CA PRO A 71 17.93 -13.02 2.01
C PRO A 71 16.88 -13.53 3.00
N ALA A 72 16.80 -14.86 3.14
CA ALA A 72 15.95 -15.54 4.11
C ALA A 72 16.63 -16.82 4.59
N LYS A 73 16.38 -17.19 5.86
CA LYS A 73 16.95 -18.40 6.46
C LYS A 73 16.47 -19.65 5.70
N GLY A 74 17.39 -20.53 5.34
CA GLY A 74 17.09 -21.76 4.59
C GLY A 74 16.76 -21.55 3.10
N ALA A 75 16.89 -20.32 2.57
CA ALA A 75 16.71 -20.08 1.15
C ALA A 75 17.89 -20.64 0.34
N VAL A 76 17.59 -21.40 -0.71
CA VAL A 76 18.59 -21.90 -1.68
C VAL A 76 19.23 -20.75 -2.47
N VAL A 77 18.47 -19.66 -2.64
CA VAL A 77 18.92 -18.44 -3.32
C VAL A 77 19.13 -17.38 -2.25
N THR A 78 20.39 -17.14 -1.88
CA THR A 78 20.79 -16.16 -0.86
C THR A 78 21.06 -14.78 -1.45
N GLU A 79 21.44 -14.72 -2.72
CA GLU A 79 21.65 -13.48 -3.49
C GLU A 79 20.74 -13.46 -4.72
N ALA A 80 20.30 -12.27 -5.12
CA ALA A 80 19.47 -12.11 -6.31
C ALA A 80 20.26 -12.44 -7.58
N PRO A 81 19.84 -13.42 -8.40
CA PRO A 81 20.50 -13.70 -9.67
C PRO A 81 20.47 -12.52 -10.65
N HIS A 82 19.44 -11.67 -10.53
CA HIS A 82 19.25 -10.48 -11.36
C HIS A 82 18.92 -9.27 -10.47
N PRO A 83 19.90 -8.74 -9.71
CA PRO A 83 19.64 -7.71 -8.73
C PRO A 83 19.07 -6.44 -9.38
N VAL A 84 18.16 -5.78 -8.66
CA VAL A 84 17.55 -4.52 -9.09
C VAL A 84 18.11 -3.39 -8.23
N SER A 85 18.79 -2.44 -8.88
CA SER A 85 19.35 -1.27 -8.21
C SER A 85 18.25 -0.38 -7.62
N ASP A 86 18.57 0.46 -6.63
CA ASP A 86 17.61 1.40 -6.05
C ASP A 86 17.06 2.39 -7.10
N ARG A 87 17.92 2.82 -8.04
CA ARG A 87 17.52 3.65 -9.17
C ARG A 87 16.50 2.95 -10.07
N ASP A 88 16.75 1.68 -10.42
CA ASP A 88 15.81 0.91 -11.22
C ASP A 88 14.52 0.62 -10.43
N PHE A 89 14.62 0.38 -9.12
CA PHE A 89 13.47 0.19 -8.26
C PHE A 89 12.51 1.39 -8.30
N LEU A 90 13.02 2.62 -8.11
CA LEU A 90 12.20 3.84 -8.22
C LEU A 90 11.63 4.03 -9.62
N LYS A 91 12.40 3.69 -10.65
CA LYS A 91 11.91 3.68 -12.04
C LYS A 91 10.74 2.70 -12.22
N ILE A 92 10.79 1.53 -11.60
CA ILE A 92 9.72 0.53 -11.65
C ILE A 92 8.46 1.05 -10.95
N VAL A 93 8.58 1.67 -9.77
CA VAL A 93 7.46 2.32 -9.08
C VAL A 93 6.78 3.35 -9.99
N ALA A 94 7.57 4.21 -10.64
CA ALA A 94 7.06 5.21 -11.57
C ALA A 94 6.38 4.58 -12.80
N LEU A 95 6.96 3.50 -13.37
CA LEU A 95 6.36 2.79 -14.50
C LEU A 95 5.00 2.19 -14.14
N TYR A 96 4.86 1.56 -12.96
CA TYR A 96 3.55 1.04 -12.53
C TYR A 96 2.54 2.16 -12.31
N ARG A 97 2.93 3.28 -11.69
CA ARG A 97 2.07 4.45 -11.52
C ARG A 97 1.58 5.01 -12.86
N LEU A 98 2.45 5.09 -13.86
CA LEU A 98 2.11 5.65 -15.17
C LEU A 98 1.26 4.73 -16.04
N THR A 99 1.44 3.41 -15.93
CA THR A 99 0.80 2.42 -16.82
C THR A 99 -0.49 1.83 -16.25
N CYS A 100 -0.59 1.72 -14.93
CA CYS A 100 -1.77 1.22 -14.22
C CYS A 100 -2.26 2.28 -13.22
N PRO A 101 -2.78 3.44 -13.69
CA PRO A 101 -2.92 4.65 -12.87
C PRO A 101 -3.90 4.52 -11.69
N THR A 102 -4.90 3.64 -11.79
CA THR A 102 -5.85 3.39 -10.70
C THR A 102 -5.37 2.31 -9.73
N SER A 103 -4.31 1.56 -10.05
CA SER A 103 -3.73 0.59 -9.12
C SER A 103 -2.96 1.31 -8.00
N GLY A 104 -3.09 0.79 -6.78
CA GLY A 104 -2.20 1.13 -5.69
C GLY A 104 -0.82 0.51 -5.90
N VAL A 105 0.25 1.24 -5.61
CA VAL A 105 1.62 0.69 -5.66
C VAL A 105 2.11 0.48 -4.24
N VAL A 106 2.43 -0.77 -3.90
CA VAL A 106 2.70 -1.22 -2.53
C VAL A 106 4.19 -1.45 -2.30
N ILE A 107 4.74 -0.77 -1.29
CA ILE A 107 6.14 -0.88 -0.88
C ILE A 107 6.22 -1.43 0.55
N SER A 108 6.85 -2.59 0.70
CA SER A 108 6.97 -3.27 2.00
C SER A 108 8.19 -2.83 2.81
N THR A 109 8.28 -3.24 4.07
CA THR A 109 9.46 -3.10 4.95
C THR A 109 10.68 -3.93 4.51
N ARG A 110 10.62 -4.60 3.35
CA ARG A 110 11.81 -5.13 2.65
C ARG A 110 12.78 -4.03 2.27
N GLU A 111 12.30 -2.80 2.10
CA GLU A 111 13.12 -1.69 1.64
C GLU A 111 13.52 -0.80 2.82
N PRO A 112 14.73 -0.21 2.77
CA PRO A 112 15.19 0.68 3.83
C PRO A 112 14.38 1.98 3.86
N ALA A 113 14.32 2.59 5.04
CA ALA A 113 13.54 3.80 5.30
C ALA A 113 13.69 4.92 4.24
N PRO A 114 14.92 5.34 3.84
CA PRO A 114 15.08 6.42 2.86
C PRO A 114 14.50 6.09 1.48
N LEU A 115 14.68 4.86 1.00
CA LEU A 115 14.16 4.42 -0.31
C LEU A 115 12.63 4.36 -0.29
N ARG A 116 12.05 3.93 0.82
CA ARG A 116 10.59 3.90 1.01
C ARG A 116 10.00 5.31 0.98
N GLU A 117 10.64 6.25 1.69
CA GLU A 117 10.23 7.65 1.70
C GLU A 117 10.32 8.27 0.31
N GLU A 118 11.44 8.05 -0.39
CA GLU A 118 11.60 8.53 -1.76
C GLU A 118 10.54 7.96 -2.70
N SER A 119 10.22 6.66 -2.58
CA SER A 119 9.23 6.00 -3.45
C SER A 119 7.82 6.59 -3.39
N LEU A 120 7.44 7.25 -2.29
CA LEU A 120 6.16 7.96 -2.16
C LEU A 120 6.02 9.06 -3.20
N PHE A 121 7.12 9.76 -3.53
CA PHE A 121 7.16 10.80 -4.55
C PHE A 121 7.21 10.26 -5.98
N TRP A 122 7.54 8.97 -6.15
CA TRP A 122 7.60 8.31 -7.45
C TRP A 122 6.34 7.50 -7.80
N GLY A 123 5.35 7.44 -6.89
CA GLY A 123 4.05 6.86 -7.17
C GLY A 123 3.63 5.71 -6.25
N ALA A 124 4.41 5.38 -5.22
CA ALA A 124 3.94 4.51 -4.15
C ALA A 124 2.72 5.14 -3.45
N SER A 125 1.71 4.32 -3.14
CA SER A 125 0.49 4.78 -2.49
C SER A 125 0.14 4.00 -1.22
N GLN A 126 0.84 2.89 -0.96
CA GLN A 126 0.67 2.11 0.25
C GLN A 126 2.03 1.62 0.73
N ILE A 127 2.29 1.76 2.02
CA ILE A 127 3.52 1.27 2.65
C ILE A 127 3.18 0.55 3.95
N SER A 128 3.84 -0.58 4.23
CA SER A 128 3.63 -1.33 5.48
C SER A 128 4.46 -0.73 6.63
N ALA A 129 3.97 -0.66 7.85
CA ALA A 129 4.73 -0.12 8.99
C ALA A 129 4.71 -1.08 10.18
N GLY A 130 5.76 -1.02 11.02
CA GLY A 130 5.88 -1.86 12.21
C GLY A 130 5.74 -3.37 11.93
N SER A 131 6.21 -3.84 10.78
CA SER A 131 5.90 -5.20 10.30
C SER A 131 6.72 -6.28 11.01
N SER A 132 6.09 -7.39 11.35
CA SER A 132 6.72 -8.64 11.76
C SER A 132 6.48 -9.72 10.71
N THR A 133 7.55 -10.39 10.30
CA THR A 133 7.55 -11.44 9.26
C THR A 133 7.66 -12.84 9.84
N THR A 134 7.65 -12.96 11.16
CA THR A 134 7.70 -14.23 11.90
C THR A 134 6.29 -14.60 12.35
N PRO A 135 5.84 -15.86 12.16
CA PRO A 135 4.56 -16.32 12.72
C PRO A 135 4.48 -16.04 14.23
N GLY A 136 3.45 -15.29 14.67
CA GLY A 136 3.29 -14.90 16.07
C GLY A 136 4.19 -13.74 16.55
N GLY A 137 4.99 -13.14 15.67
CA GLY A 137 6.03 -12.17 16.04
C GLY A 137 5.56 -10.78 16.51
N TYR A 138 4.26 -10.58 16.75
CA TYR A 138 3.72 -9.39 17.43
C TYR A 138 3.45 -9.64 18.93
N GLY A 139 3.54 -10.88 19.41
CA GLY A 139 3.43 -11.23 20.82
C GLY A 139 4.78 -11.16 21.56
N GLU A 140 4.84 -11.75 22.76
CA GLU A 140 6.02 -11.72 23.65
C GLU A 140 7.27 -12.41 23.06
N ALA A 141 7.11 -13.23 22.02
CA ALA A 141 8.19 -13.93 21.33
C ALA A 141 8.91 -13.07 20.27
N ARG A 142 9.37 -11.86 20.64
CA ARG A 142 10.20 -11.01 19.75
C ARG A 142 11.58 -11.61 19.42
N GLU A 143 11.98 -12.67 20.12
CA GLU A 143 13.33 -13.25 20.03
C GLU A 143 13.57 -14.16 18.81
N ARG A 144 12.58 -14.33 17.91
CA ARG A 144 12.69 -15.19 16.70
C ARG A 144 12.69 -14.41 15.39
N GLU A 145 13.33 -13.25 15.34
CA GLU A 145 13.48 -12.50 14.06
C GLU A 145 14.17 -13.34 12.96
N GLU A 146 15.06 -14.26 13.34
CA GLU A 146 15.75 -15.14 12.40
C GLU A 146 14.86 -16.15 11.65
N GLU A 147 13.65 -16.42 12.15
CA GLU A 147 12.68 -17.32 11.52
C GLU A 147 11.74 -16.59 10.55
N GLY A 148 11.96 -15.29 10.32
CA GLY A 148 11.13 -14.48 9.44
C GLY A 148 11.17 -14.94 7.98
N GLN A 149 10.06 -14.75 7.26
CA GLN A 149 9.96 -15.04 5.83
C GLN A 149 11.01 -14.27 4.99
N PHE A 150 11.42 -13.09 5.44
CA PHE A 150 12.46 -12.26 4.86
C PHE A 150 13.03 -11.32 5.92
N PHE A 151 14.22 -10.77 5.67
CA PHE A 151 14.79 -9.74 6.53
C PHE A 151 14.05 -8.40 6.39
N VAL A 152 13.60 -7.83 7.51
CA VAL A 152 12.93 -6.53 7.60
C VAL A 152 13.98 -5.42 7.71
N ASP A 153 14.07 -4.56 6.68
CA ASP A 153 15.02 -3.44 6.66
C ASP A 153 14.48 -2.20 7.39
N ASP A 154 13.17 -1.94 7.30
CA ASP A 154 12.55 -0.85 8.05
C ASP A 154 11.75 -1.39 9.24
N LYS A 155 12.40 -1.34 10.41
CA LYS A 155 11.87 -1.81 11.70
C LYS A 155 11.12 -0.74 12.47
N ARG A 156 10.95 0.46 11.91
CA ARG A 156 10.30 1.57 12.61
C ARG A 156 8.84 1.22 12.97
N PRO A 157 8.39 1.54 14.18
CA PRO A 157 7.00 1.36 14.56
C PRO A 157 6.08 2.27 13.72
N LEU A 158 4.79 1.94 13.68
CA LEU A 158 3.78 2.71 12.93
C LEU A 158 3.86 4.21 13.23
N LYS A 159 4.00 4.58 14.50
CA LYS A 159 4.09 5.97 14.97
C LYS A 159 5.21 6.76 14.30
N GLU A 160 6.40 6.17 14.18
CA GLU A 160 7.55 6.83 13.56
C GLU A 160 7.38 6.93 12.04
N VAL A 161 6.78 5.93 11.40
CA VAL A 161 6.47 5.98 9.96
C VAL A 161 5.42 7.07 9.68
N VAL A 162 4.35 7.16 10.49
CA VAL A 162 3.31 8.20 10.37
C VAL A 162 3.94 9.58 10.50
N LYS A 163 4.69 9.82 11.58
CA LYS A 163 5.43 11.08 11.79
C LYS A 163 6.30 11.42 10.58
N ARG A 164 7.01 10.43 10.04
CA ARG A 164 7.91 10.67 8.92
C ARG A 164 7.16 11.04 7.63
N VAL A 165 6.01 10.42 7.36
CA VAL A 165 5.15 10.79 6.22
C VAL A 165 4.67 12.24 6.34
N GLU A 166 4.32 12.69 7.56
CA GLU A 166 3.96 14.09 7.81
C GLU A 166 5.13 15.06 7.57
N GLU A 167 6.33 14.72 8.05
CA GLU A 167 7.54 15.54 7.91
C GLU A 167 7.98 15.73 6.45
N VAL A 168 7.72 14.75 5.58
CA VAL A 168 7.98 14.87 4.15
C VAL A 168 6.85 15.57 3.39
N GLY A 169 5.85 16.10 4.10
CA GLY A 169 4.77 16.90 3.52
C GLY A 169 3.63 16.09 2.91
N LEU A 170 3.47 14.82 3.31
CA LEU A 170 2.39 13.95 2.87
C LEU A 170 1.39 13.69 4.01
N ILE A 171 0.17 13.25 3.66
CA ILE A 171 -0.88 12.95 4.64
C ILE A 171 -0.94 11.43 4.84
N PRO A 172 -0.56 10.92 6.02
CA PRO A 172 -0.76 9.50 6.34
C PRO A 172 -2.27 9.19 6.45
N SER A 173 -2.65 7.98 6.04
CA SER A 173 -4.06 7.54 6.09
C SER A 173 -4.16 6.08 6.51
N LEU A 174 -5.17 5.79 7.33
CA LEU A 174 -5.59 4.43 7.70
C LEU A 174 -6.98 4.10 7.13
N CYS A 175 -7.34 4.72 6.00
CA CYS A 175 -8.67 4.66 5.43
C CYS A 175 -9.07 3.25 4.98
N THR A 176 -10.30 2.88 5.31
CA THR A 176 -10.98 1.65 4.86
C THR A 176 -12.37 1.92 4.25
N SER A 177 -12.64 3.19 3.91
CA SER A 177 -13.98 3.66 3.52
C SER A 177 -14.53 3.01 2.24
N CYS A 178 -13.68 2.76 1.25
CA CYS A 178 -14.09 2.17 -0.02
C CYS A 178 -14.77 0.81 0.16
N TYR A 179 -14.18 -0.06 0.98
CA TYR A 179 -14.73 -1.37 1.30
C TYR A 179 -16.12 -1.27 1.92
N ARG A 180 -16.29 -0.38 2.91
CA ARG A 180 -17.59 -0.17 3.58
C ARG A 180 -18.65 0.50 2.70
N SER A 181 -18.23 1.14 1.61
CA SER A 181 -19.11 1.89 0.71
C SER A 181 -19.41 1.13 -0.59
N GLY A 182 -18.96 -0.13 -0.72
CA GLY A 182 -19.09 -0.90 -1.96
C GLY A 182 -18.32 -0.31 -3.14
N ARG A 183 -17.27 0.48 -2.88
CA ARG A 183 -16.39 1.05 -3.91
C ARG A 183 -15.23 0.08 -4.16
N THR A 184 -15.54 -1.05 -4.80
CA THR A 184 -14.60 -2.12 -5.14
C THR A 184 -14.55 -2.32 -6.67
N GLY A 185 -13.50 -2.97 -7.18
CA GLY A 185 -13.37 -3.35 -8.59
C GLY A 185 -13.68 -2.23 -9.60
N ALA A 186 -14.58 -2.50 -10.55
CA ALA A 186 -14.93 -1.56 -11.61
C ALA A 186 -15.55 -0.25 -11.08
N SER A 187 -16.29 -0.29 -9.96
CA SER A 187 -16.83 0.91 -9.30
C SER A 187 -15.71 1.82 -8.78
N PHE A 188 -14.73 1.24 -8.09
CA PHE A 188 -13.53 1.96 -7.66
C PHE A 188 -12.76 2.53 -8.86
N THR A 189 -12.46 1.71 -9.86
CA THR A 189 -11.68 2.12 -11.03
C THR A 189 -12.37 3.24 -11.81
N SER A 190 -13.70 3.20 -11.98
CA SER A 190 -14.45 4.27 -12.64
C SER A 190 -14.34 5.61 -11.89
N LEU A 191 -14.55 5.59 -10.56
CA LEU A 191 -14.44 6.78 -9.72
C LEU A 191 -13.02 7.36 -9.66
N ALA A 192 -12.01 6.47 -9.64
CA ALA A 192 -10.61 6.86 -9.67
C ALA A 192 -10.23 7.47 -11.03
N ALA A 193 -10.59 6.82 -12.13
CA ALA A 193 -10.32 7.29 -13.48
C ALA A 193 -11.03 8.62 -13.80
N SER A 194 -12.21 8.87 -13.21
CA SER A 194 -12.91 10.15 -13.40
C SER A 194 -12.39 11.27 -12.50
N GLY A 195 -11.36 11.04 -11.68
CA GLY A 195 -10.82 12.00 -10.70
C GLY A 195 -11.75 12.30 -9.51
N LYS A 196 -12.92 11.66 -9.42
CA LYS A 196 -13.88 11.89 -8.33
C LYS A 196 -13.42 11.26 -7.02
N MET A 197 -12.63 10.20 -7.10
CA MET A 197 -12.13 9.50 -5.92
C MET A 197 -11.31 10.41 -4.99
N GLY A 198 -10.56 11.37 -5.53
CA GLY A 198 -9.74 12.31 -4.75
C GLY A 198 -10.57 13.10 -3.72
N LYS A 199 -11.83 13.41 -4.02
CA LYS A 199 -12.75 14.09 -3.11
C LYS A 199 -13.04 13.29 -1.84
N PHE A 200 -13.09 11.96 -1.96
CA PHE A 200 -13.35 11.06 -0.84
C PHE A 200 -12.06 10.67 -0.12
N CYS A 201 -10.97 10.45 -0.86
CA CYS A 201 -9.70 10.03 -0.27
C CYS A 201 -9.12 11.10 0.64
N ALA A 202 -9.11 12.37 0.22
CA ALA A 202 -8.53 13.46 1.00
C ALA A 202 -9.23 13.63 2.37
N VAL A 203 -10.56 13.74 2.36
CA VAL A 203 -11.34 13.90 3.61
C VAL A 203 -11.24 12.69 4.52
N ASN A 204 -11.24 11.47 3.96
CA ASN A 204 -11.12 10.26 4.77
C ASN A 204 -9.70 10.09 5.33
N ALA A 205 -8.66 10.52 4.60
CA ALA A 205 -7.30 10.52 5.11
C ALA A 205 -7.20 11.38 6.37
N LEU A 206 -7.72 12.61 6.31
CA LEU A 206 -7.76 13.54 7.44
C LEU A 206 -8.56 13.00 8.63
N LEU A 207 -9.73 12.40 8.40
CA LEU A 207 -10.52 11.78 9.47
C LEU A 207 -9.76 10.63 10.14
N THR A 208 -9.16 9.73 9.37
CA THR A 208 -8.39 8.61 9.96
C THR A 208 -7.12 9.06 10.66
N LEU A 209 -6.49 10.16 10.21
CA LEU A 209 -5.37 10.75 10.92
C LEU A 209 -5.81 11.39 12.23
N ALA A 210 -6.97 12.06 12.26
CA ALA A 210 -7.54 12.59 13.49
C ALA A 210 -7.86 11.48 14.51
N GLU A 211 -8.50 10.40 14.06
CA GLU A 211 -8.75 9.21 14.90
C GLU A 211 -7.45 8.64 15.46
N TYR A 212 -6.44 8.43 14.60
CA TYR A 212 -5.12 7.95 15.02
C TYR A 212 -4.44 8.87 16.03
N ALA A 213 -4.49 10.18 15.81
CA ALA A 213 -3.89 11.16 16.71
C ALA A 213 -4.54 11.15 18.10
N LEU A 214 -5.87 11.03 18.16
CA LEU A 214 -6.62 10.99 19.41
C LEU A 214 -6.43 9.67 20.17
N ASP A 215 -6.34 8.54 19.46
CA ASP A 215 -6.29 7.21 20.06
C ASP A 215 -4.88 6.75 20.43
N VAL A 216 -3.87 7.15 19.66
CA VAL A 216 -2.52 6.55 19.72
C VAL A 216 -1.43 7.56 20.09
N LEU A 217 -1.57 8.81 19.66
CA LEU A 217 -0.55 9.83 19.91
C LEU A 217 -0.80 10.57 21.22
N GLU A 218 0.25 11.13 21.81
CA GLU A 218 0.22 11.89 23.06
C GLU A 218 1.03 13.18 22.93
N GLY A 219 0.76 14.16 23.79
CA GLY A 219 1.53 15.40 23.88
C GLY A 219 1.71 16.13 22.55
N GLU A 220 2.95 16.53 22.26
CA GLU A 220 3.31 17.32 21.07
C GLU A 220 3.00 16.59 19.75
N GLU A 221 3.10 15.26 19.71
CA GLU A 221 2.88 14.49 18.48
C GLU A 221 1.39 14.49 18.09
N ARG A 222 0.50 14.38 19.09
CA ARG A 222 -0.94 14.52 18.87
C ARG A 222 -1.26 15.90 18.33
N GLU A 223 -0.71 16.95 18.94
CA GLU A 223 -0.97 18.33 18.50
C GLU A 223 -0.45 18.61 17.10
N LYS A 224 0.71 18.06 16.71
CA LYS A 224 1.24 18.17 15.34
C LYS A 224 0.34 17.51 14.31
N ALA A 225 -0.10 16.27 14.56
CA ALA A 225 -0.98 15.56 13.66
C ALA A 225 -2.35 16.27 13.52
N LEU A 226 -2.94 16.73 14.63
CA LEU A 226 -4.19 17.50 14.60
C LEU A 226 -4.02 18.87 13.93
N ALA A 227 -2.86 19.53 14.09
CA ALA A 227 -2.55 20.77 13.38
C ALA A 227 -2.44 20.53 11.87
N LEU A 228 -1.85 19.41 11.44
CA LEU A 228 -1.86 18.99 10.04
C LEU A 228 -3.30 18.78 9.54
N VAL A 229 -4.15 18.09 10.30
CA VAL A 229 -5.57 17.91 9.95
C VAL A 229 -6.27 19.25 9.74
N ARG A 230 -6.11 20.19 10.67
CA ARG A 230 -6.70 21.53 10.56
C ARG A 230 -6.19 22.27 9.33
N ARG A 231 -4.87 22.32 9.12
CA ARG A 231 -4.24 22.99 7.98
C ARG A 231 -4.75 22.44 6.64
N GLU A 232 -4.73 21.12 6.47
CA GLU A 232 -5.16 20.51 5.20
C GLU A 232 -6.68 20.59 5.00
N SER A 233 -7.46 20.69 6.07
CA SER A 233 -8.91 20.89 5.97
C SER A 233 -9.28 22.25 5.35
N GLU A 234 -8.42 23.26 5.49
CA GLU A 234 -8.61 24.58 4.87
C GLU A 234 -8.50 24.52 3.34
N ASN A 235 -7.72 23.56 2.82
CA ASN A 235 -7.51 23.32 1.39
C ASN A 235 -8.62 22.47 0.75
N LEU A 236 -9.57 21.96 1.54
CA LEU A 236 -10.67 21.16 1.01
C LEU A 236 -11.57 21.98 0.07
N PRO A 237 -12.16 21.36 -0.97
CA PRO A 237 -13.20 21.96 -1.78
C PRO A 237 -14.33 22.56 -0.93
N PRO A 238 -14.91 23.73 -1.30
CA PRO A 238 -15.94 24.38 -0.50
C PRO A 238 -17.14 23.50 -0.16
N ASP A 239 -17.54 22.60 -1.07
CA ASP A 239 -18.63 21.63 -0.89
C ASP A 239 -18.34 20.58 0.20
N LEU A 240 -17.07 20.37 0.56
CA LEU A 240 -16.64 19.37 1.53
C LEU A 240 -16.29 19.97 2.91
N LYS A 241 -16.03 21.28 3.02
CA LYS A 241 -15.59 21.91 4.28
C LYS A 241 -16.57 21.69 5.43
N ARG A 242 -17.85 22.02 5.22
CA ARG A 242 -18.88 21.87 6.26
C ARG A 242 -19.13 20.40 6.63
N PRO A 243 -19.39 19.48 5.68
CA PRO A 243 -19.54 18.06 6.00
C PRO A 243 -18.32 17.46 6.71
N PHE A 244 -17.11 17.92 6.37
CA PHE A 244 -15.88 17.47 7.02
C PHE A 244 -15.82 17.96 8.46
N SER A 245 -16.09 19.25 8.70
CA SER A 245 -16.11 19.83 10.06
C SER A 245 -17.10 19.11 10.98
N GLU A 246 -18.30 18.82 10.49
CA GLU A 246 -19.34 18.10 11.27
C GLU A 246 -18.89 16.66 11.62
N LYS A 247 -18.17 16.00 10.71
CA LYS A 247 -17.61 14.66 10.95
C LYS A 247 -16.38 14.68 11.85
N LEU A 248 -15.52 15.69 11.73
CA LEU A 248 -14.35 15.86 12.59
C LEU A 248 -14.78 16.10 14.05
N GLU A 249 -15.81 16.92 14.27
CA GLU A 249 -16.36 17.15 15.62
C GLU A 249 -16.85 15.85 16.26
N ARG A 250 -17.46 14.95 15.48
CA ARG A 250 -17.86 13.62 15.96
C ARG A 250 -16.66 12.77 16.37
N VAL A 251 -15.59 12.79 15.58
CA VAL A 251 -14.33 12.11 15.90
C VAL A 251 -13.72 12.65 17.20
N GLU A 252 -13.69 13.98 17.36
CA GLU A 252 -13.19 14.65 18.58
C GLU A 252 -14.04 14.31 19.82
N LYS A 253 -15.35 14.07 19.64
CA LYS A 253 -16.27 13.60 20.70
C LYS A 253 -16.17 12.10 21.00
N GLY A 254 -15.28 11.36 20.31
CA GLY A 254 -15.03 9.95 20.57
C GLY A 254 -15.70 8.99 19.59
N GLU A 255 -16.41 9.46 18.57
CA GLU A 255 -16.91 8.57 17.51
C GLU A 255 -15.74 8.07 16.64
N ARG A 256 -15.81 6.82 16.19
CA ARG A 256 -14.77 6.18 15.36
C ARG A 256 -15.37 5.60 14.11
N ASP A 257 -14.53 5.36 13.12
CA ASP A 257 -14.94 4.87 11.80
C ASP A 257 -15.89 5.87 11.07
N VAL A 258 -15.64 7.16 11.28
CA VAL A 258 -16.36 8.22 10.59
C VAL A 258 -15.79 8.35 9.17
N ARG A 259 -16.66 8.34 8.15
CA ARG A 259 -16.24 8.24 6.74
C ARG A 259 -17.12 9.00 5.77
N PHE A 260 -16.59 9.31 4.60
CA PHE A 260 -17.25 9.78 3.39
C PHE A 260 -17.38 8.68 2.35
#